data_AF-A0A9N8GZX8-F1
#
_entry.id   AF-A0A9N8GZX8-F1
#
_cell.length_a   1.000
_cell.length_b   1.000
_cell.length_c   1.000
_cell.angle_alpha   90.00
_cell.angle_beta   90.00
_cell.angle_gamma   90.00
#
_symmetry.space_group_name_H-M   'P 1'
#
loop_
_entity.id
_entity.type
_entity.pdbx_description
1 polymer ?
#
loop_
_entity_poly.entity_id
_entity_poly.type
_entity_poly.pdbx_seq_one_letter_code
_entity_poly.pdbx_strand_id
1 'polypeptide(L)' 'MQGTNWVKYSEQRPERVKFILFYAGGETHAGWMLDEGCGFYSIKISKWFDYSDVIYWCDLPLPPMPEGE' A
#
# COMPACT_ATOMS: atom_id res chain seq x y z
N MET A 1 -26.99 23.80 4.13
CA MET A 1 -25.61 23.30 4.01
C MET A 1 -25.63 22.10 3.08
N GLN A 2 -24.99 22.22 1.92
CA GLN A 2 -24.92 21.19 0.88
C GLN A 2 -23.71 20.30 1.20
N GLY A 3 -23.94 19.05 1.60
CA GLY A 3 -22.86 18.16 2.00
C GLY A 3 -23.32 16.72 2.05
N THR A 4 -23.34 16.05 0.91
CA THR A 4 -23.55 14.60 0.87
C THR A 4 -22.95 14.01 -0.41
N ASN A 5 -21.61 13.96 -0.49
CA ASN A 5 -20.90 13.10 -1.44
C ASN A 5 -20.65 11.76 -0.75
N TRP A 6 -21.66 10.88 -0.67
CA TRP A 6 -21.44 9.52 -0.20
C TRP A 6 -21.72 8.53 -1.32
N VAL A 7 -20.69 7.79 -1.71
CA VAL A 7 -20.85 6.49 -2.36
C VAL A 7 -20.70 5.44 -1.26
N LYS A 8 -21.73 4.61 -1.05
CA LYS A 8 -21.63 3.41 -0.24
C LYS A 8 -21.27 2.25 -1.16
N TYR A 9 -20.01 1.81 -1.12
CA TYR A 9 -19.50 0.64 -1.84
C TYR A 9 -19.40 -0.53 -0.84
N SER A 10 -19.86 -1.71 -1.24
CA SER A 10 -19.81 -2.94 -0.41
C SER A 10 -18.36 -3.40 -0.20
N GLU A 11 -18.12 -3.93 1.01
CA GLU A 11 -16.91 -3.72 1.82
C GLU A 11 -15.90 -4.87 1.76
N GLN A 12 -16.14 -5.89 0.96
CA GLN A 12 -15.25 -7.05 0.89
C GLN A 12 -14.10 -6.76 -0.08
N ARG A 13 -13.11 -6.02 0.43
CA ARG A 13 -11.78 -5.91 -0.19
C ARG A 13 -11.07 -7.26 -0.15
N PRO A 14 -10.30 -7.61 -1.19
CA PRO A 14 -9.54 -8.87 -1.23
C PRO A 14 -8.72 -9.01 0.06
N GLU A 15 -8.82 -10.16 0.72
CA GLU A 15 -8.13 -10.50 1.98
C GLU A 15 -6.58 -10.40 1.90
N ARG A 16 -6.06 -10.07 0.72
CA ARG A 16 -4.70 -10.38 0.22
C ARG A 16 -4.03 -9.19 -0.49
N VAL A 17 -4.51 -7.97 -0.27
CA VAL A 17 -3.91 -6.75 -0.84
C VAL A 17 -3.50 -5.82 0.29
N LYS A 18 -2.20 -5.54 0.39
CA LYS A 18 -1.64 -4.75 1.49
C LYS A 18 -0.88 -3.54 0.97
N PHE A 19 -1.13 -2.38 1.57
CA PHE A 19 -0.33 -1.18 1.32
C PHE A 19 0.88 -1.20 2.25
N ILE A 20 2.07 -1.20 1.67
CA ILE A 20 3.33 -1.47 2.38
C ILE A 20 4.45 -0.57 1.87
N LEU A 21 5.57 -0.60 2.60
CA LEU A 21 6.87 -0.15 2.11
C LEU A 21 7.65 -1.34 1.56
N PHE A 22 8.29 -1.17 0.42
CA PHE A 22 9.17 -2.18 -0.17
C PHE A 22 10.36 -1.55 -0.87
N TYR A 23 11.42 -2.31 -1.08
CA TYR A 23 12.63 -1.83 -1.73
C TYR A 23 12.96 -2.64 -2.97
N ALA A 24 13.10 -1.92 -4.07
CA ALA A 24 13.39 -2.47 -5.38
C ALA A 24 14.20 -1.46 -6.19
N GLY A 25 15.08 -1.95 -7.07
CA GLY A 25 15.81 -1.09 -8.00
C GLY A 25 16.69 -0.02 -7.34
N GLY A 26 17.13 -0.23 -6.09
CA GLY A 26 17.97 0.73 -5.37
C GLY A 26 17.23 1.75 -4.51
N GLU A 27 15.88 1.76 -4.53
CA GLU A 27 15.06 2.77 -3.86
C GLU A 27 13.93 2.16 -3.02
N THR A 28 13.49 2.92 -2.00
CA THR A 28 12.30 2.59 -1.21
C THR A 28 11.04 3.14 -1.88
N HIS A 29 10.02 2.29 -1.97
CA HIS A 29 8.72 2.59 -2.56
C HIS A 29 7.60 2.35 -1.55
N ALA A 30 6.55 3.17 -1.63
CA ALA A 30 5.27 2.89 -1.01
C ALA A 30 4.31 2.39 -2.09
N GLY A 31 3.63 1.28 -1.83
CA GLY A 31 2.86 0.62 -2.86
C GLY A 31 2.03 -0.57 -2.39
N TRP A 32 1.36 -1.19 -3.35
CA TRP A 32 0.45 -2.30 -3.11
C TRP A 32 1.15 -3.63 -3.39
N MET A 33 1.13 -4.53 -2.41
CA MET A 33 1.49 -5.94 -2.59
C MET A 33 0.23 -6.76 -2.84
N LEU A 34 0.30 -7.66 -3.81
CA LEU A 34 -0.74 -8.64 -4.12
C LEU A 34 -0.22 -10.06 -3.82
N ASP A 35 -0.94 -10.80 -2.96
CA ASP A 35 -0.49 -12.10 -2.41
C ASP A 35 -0.53 -13.26 -3.43
N GLU A 36 -1.25 -13.12 -4.55
CA GLU A 36 -1.39 -14.16 -5.58
C GLU A 36 -0.37 -14.03 -6.72
N GLY A 37 0.90 -13.77 -6.37
CA GLY A 37 2.02 -13.78 -7.32
C GLY A 37 2.05 -12.59 -8.29
N CYS A 38 1.26 -11.54 -8.04
CA CYS A 38 1.17 -10.37 -8.93
C CYS A 38 2.14 -9.23 -8.57
N GLY A 39 3.11 -9.46 -7.67
CA GLY A 39 4.18 -8.52 -7.39
C GLY A 39 3.76 -7.28 -6.59
N PHE A 40 4.56 -6.23 -6.73
CA PHE A 40 4.51 -4.99 -5.95
C PHE A 40 4.32 -3.79 -6.89
N TYR A 41 3.30 -2.98 -6.65
CA TYR A 41 3.04 -1.78 -7.43
C TYR A 41 3.45 -0.52 -6.68
N SER A 42 4.47 0.18 -7.19
CA SER A 42 4.88 1.49 -6.66
C SER A 42 3.95 2.59 -7.14
N ILE A 43 3.34 3.33 -6.20
CA ILE A 43 2.45 4.45 -6.53
C ILE A 43 3.23 5.63 -7.08
N LYS A 44 4.43 5.90 -6.56
CA LYS A 44 5.22 7.08 -6.91
C LYS A 44 5.62 7.11 -8.38
N ILE A 45 5.97 5.94 -8.92
CA ILE A 45 6.48 5.80 -10.30
C ILE A 45 5.53 5.02 -11.20
N SER A 46 4.35 4.65 -10.69
CA SER A 46 3.33 3.87 -11.40
C SER A 46 3.88 2.62 -12.09
N LYS A 47 4.69 1.83 -11.37
CA LYS A 47 5.42 0.69 -11.90
C LYS A 47 5.22 -0.57 -11.07
N TRP A 48 5.08 -1.71 -11.75
CA TRP A 48 5.09 -3.04 -11.16
C TRP A 48 6.51 -3.60 -11.02
N PHE A 49 6.73 -4.31 -9.92
CA PHE A 49 7.94 -5.05 -9.61
C PHE A 49 7.55 -6.49 -9.31
N ASP A 50 8.31 -7.43 -9.84
CA ASP A 50 8.10 -8.84 -9.51
C ASP A 50 8.66 -9.14 -8.11
N TYR A 51 8.23 -10.26 -7.52
CA TYR A 51 8.77 -10.70 -6.23
C TYR A 51 10.29 -10.85 -6.22
N SER A 52 10.89 -11.22 -7.36
CA SER A 52 12.35 -11.33 -7.50
C SER A 52 13.08 -9.98 -7.50
N ASP A 53 12.39 -8.88 -7.82
CA ASP A 53 12.98 -7.54 -7.86
C ASP A 53 12.97 -6.85 -6.48
N VAL A 54 12.16 -7.37 -5.55
CA VAL A 54 11.98 -6.80 -4.21
C VAL A 54 12.88 -7.52 -3.21
N ILE A 55 13.76 -6.74 -2.56
CA ILE A 55 14.73 -7.29 -1.60
C ILE A 55 14.12 -7.37 -0.20
N TYR A 56 13.32 -6.39 0.18
CA TYR A 56 12.65 -6.34 1.48
C TYR A 56 11.34 -5.57 1.41
N TRP A 57 10.43 -5.89 2.32
CA TRP A 57 9.18 -5.17 2.50
C TRP A 57 8.71 -5.22 3.96
N CYS A 58 7.95 -4.20 4.36
CA CYS A 58 7.40 -4.08 5.70
C CYS A 58 6.12 -3.24 5.71
N ASP A 59 5.36 -3.36 6.79
CA ASP A 59 4.17 -2.55 7.00
C ASP A 59 4.54 -1.07 7.12
N LEU A 60 3.59 -0.20 6.77
CA LEU A 60 3.78 1.22 6.95
C LEU A 60 3.97 1.54 8.43
N PRO A 61 4.88 2.48 8.76
CA PRO A 61 5.00 2.94 10.13
C PRO A 61 3.66 3.52 10.58
N LEU A 62 3.29 3.22 11.82
CA LEU A 62 2.14 3.87 12.45
C LEU A 62 2.41 5.38 12.50
N PRO A 63 1.38 6.23 12.30
CA PRO A 63 1.54 7.65 12.56
C PRO A 63 2.05 7.85 14.00
N PRO A 64 2.90 8.85 14.24
CA PRO A 64 3.32 9.16 15.60
C PRO A 64 2.06 9.36 16.45
N MET A 65 1.98 8.65 17.58
CA MET A 65 0.89 8.87 18.53
C MET A 65 0.92 10.35 18.93
N PRO A 66 -0.23 11.05 18.95
CA PRO A 66 -0.31 12.34 19.62
C PRO A 66 0.22 12.14 21.04
N GLU A 67 1.22 12.92 21.44
CA GLU A 67 1.58 13.02 22.85
C GLU A 67 0.29 13.41 23.61
N GLY A 68 -0.08 12.61 24.60
CA GLY A 68 -1.43 12.57 25.17
C GLY A 68 -1.97 13.92 25.66
N GLU A 69 -3.30 14.02 25.68
CA GLU A 69 -4.02 14.94 26.57
C GLU A 69 -3.93 14.50 28.03
#